data_AF-W3WVR7-F1
#
_entry.id   AF-W3WVR7-F1
#
_cell.length_a   1.000
_cell.length_b   1.000
_cell.length_c   1.000
_cell.angle_alpha   90.00
_cell.angle_beta   90.00
_cell.angle_gamma   90.00
#
_symmetry.space_group_name_H-M   'P 1'
#
loop_
_entity.id
_entity.type
_entity.pdbx_description
1 polymer ?
#
loop_
_entity_poly.entity_id
_entity_poly.type
_entity_poly.pdbx_seq_one_letter_code
_entity_poly.pdbx_strand_id
1 'polypeptide(L)'
;MVKTRYFSPSAWLYCALLLPHNLAWLEKINEEKTESFQILQTCKLLAKHFQNLQILQWNYGEYGMLLAQKAIADVLIDNYLRTFETIHRILHIPSFMRDYELLWSETEVTPVKFIIQVQLCLALGSLVYDDDFTLRPQALHWTREAGAWLESAAKRRLMFSTIQTMCLYQLAREGLQGTYGDRIWIVSGSLVRAAMSIGLHRDPTKLPPTSATHAEMRRRLWTTVVELALSSCLDPGAAPLISLDDFDCKLPSNLDDAQLNLDSNHSPKPRDKDQYTDSSLQIALGRTIGTRIAMARFCTKLNPDGYDKTLGLNNDYNTACRALSESLQSLKPAPSEFQRQYCELVMSQYSFALHVQYMMICSRNPSYLLSRKVCVDTALNLARSSLPLASGHDQVLATMQAMTMNQSPQGSEFVRLCICGSGPYRSALFQALMIIASELITMIEERKGSLHWPTGLLGGDMRAHELLSLLRVGAEWTRLRMRVGQEINKDHLFVTLAISNIEALMKEEAVMEAMDVSGKIACLEVEQILKELLSAYNDEQIPEVRFSSEEDDLLGFDEMWLIQNGDFDTNLVDL
;
A
#
# COMPACT_ATOMS: atom_id res chain seq x y z
N MET A 1 25.48 12.91 -11.20
CA MET A 1 24.24 13.34 -11.88
C MET A 1 23.34 13.96 -10.82
N VAL A 2 23.07 15.28 -10.86
CA VAL A 2 22.19 15.93 -9.87
C VAL A 2 20.77 15.44 -10.14
N LYS A 3 20.23 14.61 -9.24
CA LYS A 3 18.88 14.08 -9.40
C LYS A 3 17.89 15.16 -8.96
N THR A 4 17.06 15.62 -9.90
CA THR A 4 16.16 16.78 -9.78
C THR A 4 14.77 16.45 -9.20
N ARG A 5 14.65 15.34 -8.46
CA ARG A 5 13.35 14.81 -8.05
C ARG A 5 12.94 15.36 -6.68
N TYR A 6 11.83 16.09 -6.64
CA TYR A 6 11.22 16.61 -5.42
C TYR A 6 10.29 15.56 -4.80
N PHE A 7 10.45 15.29 -3.51
CA PHE A 7 9.55 14.44 -2.73
C PHE A 7 8.73 15.31 -1.78
N SER A 8 7.42 15.35 -1.99
CA SER A 8 6.54 16.07 -1.07
C SER A 8 6.40 15.33 0.27
N PRO A 9 5.95 16.01 1.34
CA PRO A 9 5.67 15.38 2.63
C PRO A 9 4.70 14.19 2.60
N SER A 10 3.91 14.03 1.54
CA SER A 10 3.04 12.86 1.39
C SER A 10 3.76 11.61 0.88
N ALA A 11 4.98 11.74 0.34
CA ALA A 11 5.74 10.59 -0.15
C ALA A 11 6.06 9.63 1.00
N TRP A 12 5.93 8.32 0.76
CA TRP A 12 6.13 7.31 1.81
C TRP A 12 7.50 7.39 2.47
N LEU A 13 8.51 7.75 1.67
CA LEU A 13 9.89 7.81 2.09
C LEU A 13 10.20 9.01 2.99
N TYR A 14 9.33 10.01 3.01
CA TYR A 14 9.49 11.18 3.88
C TYR A 14 9.63 10.79 5.37
N CYS A 15 8.98 9.70 5.80
CA CYS A 15 9.13 9.19 7.18
C CYS A 15 10.56 8.71 7.52
N ALA A 16 11.42 8.41 6.54
CA ALA A 16 12.81 8.05 6.82
C ALA A 16 13.61 9.20 7.46
N LEU A 17 13.21 10.46 7.21
CA LEU A 17 13.78 11.65 7.86
C LEU A 17 13.59 11.68 9.37
N LEU A 18 12.61 10.94 9.90
CA LEU A 18 12.36 10.85 11.34
C LEU A 18 13.51 10.14 12.08
N LEU A 19 14.40 9.43 11.37
CA LEU A 19 15.49 8.64 11.95
C LEU A 19 16.86 9.09 11.38
N PRO A 20 17.39 10.25 11.82
CA PRO A 20 18.62 10.81 11.27
C PRO A 20 19.85 9.92 11.44
N HIS A 21 19.97 9.18 12.56
CA HIS A 21 21.07 8.21 12.75
C HIS A 21 21.04 7.09 11.69
N ASN A 22 19.85 6.61 11.29
CA ASN A 22 19.72 5.58 10.26
C ASN A 22 20.21 6.10 8.90
N LEU A 23 19.87 7.35 8.55
CA LEU A 23 20.35 7.98 7.33
C LEU A 23 21.87 8.23 7.37
N ALA A 24 22.40 8.74 8.48
CA ALA A 24 23.84 8.94 8.66
C ALA A 24 24.64 7.62 8.60
N TRP A 25 24.06 6.52 9.08
CA TRP A 25 24.67 5.20 8.94
C TRP A 25 24.72 4.73 7.48
N LEU A 26 23.61 4.91 6.74
CA LEU A 26 23.60 4.65 5.30
C LEU A 26 24.68 5.52 4.59
N GLU A 27 24.78 6.80 4.96
CA GLU A 27 25.84 7.76 4.57
C GLU A 27 27.23 7.18 4.67
N LYS A 28 27.61 6.87 5.91
CA LYS A 28 28.88 6.30 6.25
C LYS A 28 29.20 5.05 5.41
N ILE A 29 28.29 4.06 5.33
CA ILE A 29 28.62 2.81 4.63
C ILE A 29 28.83 2.99 3.12
N ASN A 30 28.14 3.96 2.50
CA ASN A 30 28.29 4.25 1.08
C ASN A 30 29.56 5.02 0.78
N GLU A 31 29.92 5.99 1.62
CA GLU A 31 31.15 6.77 1.45
C GLU A 31 32.39 5.92 1.69
N GLU A 32 32.39 5.16 2.79
CA GLU A 32 33.51 4.31 3.20
C GLU A 32 33.57 2.97 2.44
N LYS A 33 32.51 2.64 1.65
CA LYS A 33 32.40 1.36 0.91
C LYS A 33 32.66 0.14 1.80
N THR A 34 32.05 0.16 2.99
CA THR A 34 32.25 -0.85 4.04
C THR A 34 31.85 -2.26 3.59
N GLU A 35 32.19 -3.27 4.39
CA GLU A 35 31.74 -4.65 4.15
C GLU A 35 30.21 -4.76 4.05
N SER A 36 29.46 -4.04 4.88
CA SER A 36 27.99 -3.97 4.80
C SER A 36 27.51 -3.44 3.44
N PHE A 37 28.20 -2.44 2.87
CA PHE A 37 27.90 -1.92 1.54
C PHE A 37 28.15 -2.98 0.46
N GLN A 38 29.25 -3.73 0.54
CA GLN A 38 29.58 -4.79 -0.42
C GLN A 38 28.56 -5.94 -0.37
N ILE A 39 28.14 -6.36 0.83
CA ILE A 39 27.09 -7.37 1.01
C ILE A 39 25.77 -6.89 0.38
N LEU A 40 25.40 -5.62 0.59
CA LEU A 40 24.21 -5.04 -0.02
C LEU A 40 24.26 -5.02 -1.55
N GLN A 41 25.42 -4.72 -2.15
CA GLN A 41 25.59 -4.82 -3.60
C GLN A 41 25.41 -6.27 -4.10
N THR A 42 25.98 -7.25 -3.39
CA THR A 42 25.73 -8.68 -3.66
C THR A 42 24.24 -9.01 -3.60
N CYS A 43 23.55 -8.56 -2.55
CA CYS A 43 22.11 -8.75 -2.41
C CYS A 43 21.32 -8.17 -3.59
N LYS A 44 21.76 -7.03 -4.17
CA LYS A 44 21.12 -6.43 -5.36
C LYS A 44 21.15 -7.37 -6.54
N LEU A 45 22.32 -7.97 -6.79
CA LEU A 45 22.53 -8.86 -7.92
C LEU A 45 21.73 -10.16 -7.75
N LEU A 46 21.76 -10.74 -6.55
CA LEU A 46 20.96 -11.91 -6.20
C LEU A 46 19.46 -11.63 -6.36
N ALA A 47 18.98 -10.48 -5.87
CA ALA A 47 17.59 -10.06 -5.99
C ALA A 47 17.17 -9.88 -7.47
N LYS A 48 18.00 -9.22 -8.27
CA LYS A 48 17.75 -9.04 -9.71
C LYS A 48 17.71 -10.38 -10.44
N HIS A 49 18.61 -11.29 -10.08
CA HIS A 49 18.65 -12.65 -10.64
C HIS A 49 17.39 -13.44 -10.28
N PHE A 50 17.01 -13.46 -9.00
CA PHE A 50 15.77 -14.08 -8.52
C PHE A 50 14.52 -13.54 -9.26
N GLN A 51 14.44 -12.21 -9.44
CA GLN A 51 13.35 -11.59 -10.20
C GLN A 51 13.30 -12.04 -11.66
N ASN A 52 14.45 -12.30 -12.29
CA ASN A 52 14.53 -12.81 -13.65
C ASN A 52 14.08 -14.27 -13.75
N LEU A 53 14.39 -15.11 -12.75
CA LEU A 53 13.93 -16.51 -12.71
C LEU A 53 12.41 -16.62 -12.61
N GLN A 54 11.74 -15.64 -12.02
CA GLN A 54 10.28 -15.57 -11.94
C GLN A 54 9.62 -15.11 -13.25
N ILE A 55 10.39 -14.84 -14.30
CA ILE A 55 9.86 -14.48 -15.61
C ILE A 55 9.48 -15.75 -16.38
N LEU A 56 8.19 -16.07 -16.35
CA LEU A 56 7.62 -17.08 -17.24
C LEU A 56 7.63 -16.56 -18.69
N GLN A 57 8.16 -17.36 -19.61
CA GLN A 57 8.21 -17.06 -21.04
C GLN A 57 6.81 -17.21 -21.66
N TRP A 58 6.42 -16.30 -22.54
CA TRP A 58 5.20 -16.41 -23.34
C TRP A 58 5.34 -15.71 -24.69
N ASN A 59 4.50 -16.11 -25.66
CA ASN A 59 4.46 -15.49 -26.98
C ASN A 59 3.35 -14.43 -27.05
N TYR A 60 3.68 -13.26 -27.61
CA TYR A 60 2.70 -12.19 -27.78
C TYR A 60 1.52 -12.65 -28.65
N GLY A 61 0.30 -12.55 -28.11
CA GLY A 61 -0.93 -12.96 -28.80
C GLY A 61 -1.53 -14.28 -28.30
N GLU A 62 -0.77 -15.09 -27.56
CA GLU A 62 -1.22 -16.36 -26.97
C GLU A 62 -1.68 -16.15 -25.52
N TYR A 63 -2.77 -15.40 -25.34
CA TYR A 63 -3.28 -15.05 -24.01
C TYR A 63 -4.03 -16.22 -23.35
N GLY A 64 -3.81 -16.40 -22.05
CA GLY A 64 -4.55 -17.39 -21.26
C GLY A 64 -4.04 -18.83 -21.34
N MET A 65 -2.87 -19.05 -21.95
CA MET A 65 -2.27 -20.39 -22.05
C MET A 65 -1.82 -20.96 -20.69
N LEU A 66 -1.52 -20.08 -19.72
CA LEU A 66 -1.07 -20.44 -18.38
C LEU A 66 -2.12 -20.08 -17.31
N LEU A 67 -3.40 -20.31 -17.58
CA LEU A 67 -4.44 -20.25 -16.55
C LEU A 67 -4.22 -21.33 -15.49
N ALA A 68 -4.55 -21.02 -14.23
CA ALA A 68 -4.52 -21.99 -13.14
C ALA A 68 -5.55 -23.11 -13.38
N GLN A 69 -5.36 -24.28 -12.77
CA GLN A 69 -6.40 -25.32 -12.79
C GLN A 69 -7.70 -24.78 -12.20
N LYS A 70 -8.87 -25.22 -12.73
CA LYS A 70 -10.18 -24.70 -12.31
C LYS A 70 -10.33 -24.62 -10.79
N ALA A 71 -9.98 -25.68 -10.06
CA ALA A 71 -10.10 -25.71 -8.61
C ALA A 71 -9.30 -24.59 -7.90
N ILE A 72 -8.09 -24.28 -8.37
CA ILE A 72 -7.30 -23.16 -7.85
C ILE A 72 -7.91 -21.84 -8.32
N ALA A 73 -8.32 -21.76 -9.59
CA ALA A 73 -8.93 -20.56 -10.14
C ALA A 73 -10.22 -20.17 -9.38
N ASP A 74 -11.06 -21.13 -9.02
CA ASP A 74 -12.28 -20.92 -8.23
C ASP A 74 -11.96 -20.26 -6.89
N VAL A 75 -10.92 -20.75 -6.19
CA VAL A 75 -10.46 -20.17 -4.91
C VAL A 75 -9.93 -18.74 -5.10
N LEU A 76 -9.15 -18.50 -6.15
CA LEU A 76 -8.59 -17.17 -6.41
C LEU A 76 -9.67 -16.16 -6.81
N ILE A 77 -10.67 -16.58 -7.58
CA ILE A 77 -11.83 -15.74 -7.91
C ILE A 77 -12.62 -15.42 -6.65
N ASP A 78 -12.90 -16.41 -5.79
CA ASP A 78 -13.57 -16.18 -4.51
C ASP A 78 -12.79 -15.19 -3.62
N ASN A 79 -11.47 -15.35 -3.53
CA ASN A 79 -10.58 -14.41 -2.84
C ASN A 79 -10.71 -12.98 -3.38
N TYR A 80 -10.67 -12.81 -4.71
CA TYR A 80 -10.88 -11.49 -5.35
C TYR A 80 -12.25 -10.89 -5.00
N LEU A 81 -13.30 -11.72 -5.08
CA LEU A 81 -14.67 -11.28 -4.82
C LEU A 81 -14.91 -10.86 -3.37
N ARG A 82 -14.29 -11.56 -2.39
CA ARG A 82 -14.41 -11.25 -0.96
C ARG A 82 -13.50 -10.11 -0.48
N THR A 83 -12.50 -9.74 -1.27
CA THR A 83 -11.54 -8.67 -0.95
C THR A 83 -11.73 -7.45 -1.86
N PHE A 84 -11.02 -7.37 -2.97
CA PHE A 84 -10.94 -6.21 -3.86
C PHE A 84 -12.28 -5.82 -4.48
N GLU A 85 -13.08 -6.78 -4.94
CA GLU A 85 -14.36 -6.47 -5.59
C GLU A 85 -15.36 -5.86 -4.61
N THR A 86 -15.27 -6.16 -3.31
CA THR A 86 -16.18 -5.58 -2.30
C THR A 86 -15.97 -4.07 -2.10
N ILE A 87 -14.80 -3.56 -2.49
CA ILE A 87 -14.42 -2.15 -2.34
C ILE A 87 -14.51 -1.44 -3.69
N HIS A 88 -13.90 -2.03 -4.72
CA HIS A 88 -13.69 -1.35 -5.99
C HIS A 88 -14.84 -1.53 -6.99
N ARG A 89 -15.76 -2.48 -6.81
CA ARG A 89 -16.97 -2.65 -7.66
C ARG A 89 -16.70 -2.54 -9.17
N ILE A 90 -15.68 -3.23 -9.67
CA ILE A 90 -15.26 -3.09 -11.07
C ILE A 90 -16.18 -3.88 -11.98
N LEU A 91 -16.61 -5.06 -11.54
CA LEU A 91 -17.33 -6.03 -12.35
C LEU A 91 -18.81 -6.06 -12.00
N HIS A 92 -19.61 -6.62 -12.89
CA HIS A 92 -20.96 -7.05 -12.55
C HIS A 92 -20.89 -8.54 -12.22
N ILE A 93 -20.91 -8.89 -10.93
CA ILE A 93 -20.56 -10.23 -10.44
C ILE A 93 -21.43 -11.33 -11.10
N PRO A 94 -22.76 -11.20 -11.21
CA PRO A 94 -23.60 -12.23 -11.82
C PRO A 94 -23.25 -12.53 -13.28
N SER A 95 -22.92 -11.50 -14.07
CA SER A 95 -22.51 -11.69 -15.47
C SER A 95 -21.12 -12.29 -15.55
N PHE A 96 -20.17 -11.78 -14.74
CA PHE A 96 -18.81 -12.28 -14.71
C PHE A 96 -18.76 -13.77 -14.34
N MET A 97 -19.48 -14.20 -13.30
CA MET A 97 -19.48 -15.60 -12.86
C MET A 97 -20.13 -16.53 -13.88
N ARG A 98 -21.17 -16.07 -14.59
CA ARG A 98 -21.77 -16.83 -15.70
C ARG A 98 -20.75 -17.09 -16.80
N ASP A 99 -20.06 -16.05 -17.25
CA ASP A 99 -19.06 -16.14 -18.31
C ASP A 99 -17.82 -16.94 -17.84
N TYR A 100 -17.50 -16.87 -16.54
CA TYR A 100 -16.43 -17.65 -15.91
C TYR A 100 -16.74 -19.15 -15.91
N GLU A 101 -17.96 -19.57 -15.61
CA GLU A 101 -18.33 -21.00 -15.71
C GLU A 101 -18.31 -21.49 -17.17
N LEU A 102 -18.68 -20.64 -18.13
CA LEU A 102 -18.64 -20.97 -19.55
C LEU A 102 -17.21 -21.16 -20.07
N LEU A 103 -16.24 -20.40 -19.56
CA LEU A 103 -14.81 -20.53 -19.89
C LEU A 103 -14.32 -21.99 -19.72
N TRP A 104 -14.82 -22.70 -18.71
CA TRP A 104 -14.42 -24.08 -18.40
C TRP A 104 -15.21 -25.15 -19.16
N SER A 105 -16.26 -24.77 -19.89
CA SER A 105 -17.14 -25.70 -20.57
C SER A 105 -16.64 -26.12 -21.97
N GLU A 106 -15.56 -25.53 -22.48
CA GLU A 106 -14.98 -25.74 -23.83
C GLU A 106 -15.98 -25.55 -25.00
N THR A 107 -17.18 -25.04 -24.75
CA THR A 107 -18.27 -24.97 -25.75
C THR A 107 -18.19 -23.76 -26.67
N GLU A 108 -17.61 -22.65 -26.21
CA GLU A 108 -17.56 -21.38 -26.95
C GLU A 108 -16.15 -20.75 -26.94
N VAL A 109 -15.83 -20.05 -28.03
CA VAL A 109 -14.58 -19.28 -28.11
C VAL A 109 -14.67 -18.09 -27.16
N THR A 110 -13.92 -18.15 -26.07
CA THR A 110 -13.91 -17.08 -25.07
C THR A 110 -13.18 -15.84 -25.62
N PRO A 111 -13.77 -14.64 -25.52
CA PRO A 111 -13.09 -13.42 -25.92
C PRO A 111 -11.80 -13.18 -25.12
N VAL A 112 -10.69 -12.89 -25.80
CA VAL A 112 -9.38 -12.59 -25.18
C VAL A 112 -9.50 -11.56 -24.04
N LYS A 113 -10.30 -10.50 -24.23
CA LYS A 113 -10.54 -9.50 -23.20
C LYS A 113 -11.03 -10.11 -21.87
N PHE A 114 -11.94 -11.09 -21.94
CA PHE A 114 -12.49 -11.73 -20.76
C PHE A 114 -11.44 -12.62 -20.08
N ILE A 115 -10.63 -13.35 -20.87
CA ILE A 115 -9.48 -14.09 -20.37
C ILE A 115 -8.54 -13.17 -19.59
N ILE A 116 -8.20 -11.99 -20.13
CA ILE A 116 -7.37 -10.99 -19.43
C ILE A 116 -8.04 -10.52 -18.12
N GLN A 117 -9.35 -10.29 -18.11
CA GLN A 117 -10.06 -9.90 -16.89
C GLN A 117 -10.01 -11.01 -15.82
N VAL A 118 -10.21 -12.27 -16.22
CA VAL A 118 -10.06 -13.44 -15.33
C VAL A 118 -8.65 -13.51 -14.78
N GLN A 119 -7.62 -13.46 -15.63
CA GLN A 119 -6.21 -13.45 -15.25
C GLN A 119 -5.87 -12.39 -14.21
N LEU A 120 -6.40 -11.17 -14.37
CA LEU A 120 -6.20 -10.10 -13.40
C LEU A 120 -6.92 -10.36 -12.07
N CYS A 121 -8.13 -10.94 -12.10
CA CYS A 121 -8.82 -11.37 -10.88
C CYS A 121 -8.03 -12.48 -10.16
N LEU A 122 -7.48 -13.45 -10.89
CA LEU A 122 -6.62 -14.49 -10.33
C LEU A 122 -5.34 -13.90 -9.71
N ALA A 123 -4.74 -12.92 -10.38
CA ALA A 123 -3.54 -12.23 -9.91
C ALA A 123 -3.79 -11.42 -8.62
N LEU A 124 -4.98 -10.85 -8.47
CA LEU A 124 -5.38 -10.17 -7.25
C LEU A 124 -5.75 -11.16 -6.13
N GLY A 125 -6.48 -12.22 -6.45
CA GLY A 125 -6.86 -13.26 -5.50
C GLY A 125 -5.65 -14.02 -4.92
N SER A 126 -4.54 -14.09 -5.64
CA SER A 126 -3.32 -14.75 -5.18
C SER A 126 -2.59 -13.99 -4.06
N LEU A 127 -2.80 -12.67 -3.94
CA LEU A 127 -2.24 -11.85 -2.86
C LEU A 127 -2.74 -12.26 -1.47
N VAL A 128 -3.86 -12.96 -1.40
CA VAL A 128 -4.47 -13.44 -0.15
C VAL A 128 -4.65 -14.95 -0.12
N TYR A 129 -4.06 -15.68 -1.06
CA TYR A 129 -4.27 -17.12 -1.24
C TYR A 129 -3.57 -17.99 -0.19
N ASP A 130 -2.28 -17.78 0.03
CA ASP A 130 -1.48 -18.47 1.03
C ASP A 130 -0.41 -17.56 1.65
N ASP A 131 0.24 -18.02 2.71
CA ASP A 131 1.21 -17.23 3.48
C ASP A 131 2.59 -17.18 2.80
N ASP A 132 2.87 -18.09 1.86
CA ASP A 132 4.17 -18.22 1.16
C ASP A 132 4.17 -17.55 -0.23
N PHE A 133 3.02 -17.00 -0.64
CA PHE A 133 2.75 -16.45 -1.96
C PHE A 133 3.15 -17.38 -3.12
N THR A 134 2.74 -18.66 -3.06
CA THR A 134 3.23 -19.70 -3.98
C THR A 134 2.93 -19.44 -5.46
N LEU A 135 1.85 -18.69 -5.75
CA LEU A 135 1.40 -18.35 -7.10
C LEU A 135 1.95 -17.02 -7.63
N ARG A 136 2.94 -16.42 -6.95
CA ARG A 136 3.52 -15.14 -7.35
C ARG A 136 4.05 -15.11 -8.79
N PRO A 137 4.79 -16.13 -9.30
CA PRO A 137 5.25 -16.12 -10.70
C PRO A 137 4.10 -16.07 -11.71
N GLN A 138 3.03 -16.84 -11.47
CA GLN A 138 1.81 -16.86 -12.28
C GLN A 138 1.09 -15.51 -12.23
N ALA A 139 0.95 -14.92 -11.03
CA ALA A 139 0.32 -13.62 -10.85
C ALA A 139 1.05 -12.49 -11.60
N LEU A 140 2.39 -12.50 -11.54
CA LEU A 140 3.22 -11.57 -12.32
C LEU A 140 3.04 -11.79 -13.82
N HIS A 141 3.02 -13.04 -14.26
CA HIS A 141 2.84 -13.40 -15.66
C HIS A 141 1.48 -12.93 -16.20
N TRP A 142 0.37 -13.26 -15.53
CA TRP A 142 -0.98 -12.79 -15.84
C TRP A 142 -1.06 -11.26 -15.95
N THR A 143 -0.40 -10.56 -15.02
CA THR A 143 -0.35 -9.10 -15.04
C THR A 143 0.43 -8.57 -16.24
N ARG A 144 1.53 -9.22 -16.62
CA ARG A 144 2.31 -8.79 -17.79
C ARG A 144 1.58 -9.05 -19.11
N GLU A 145 0.90 -10.19 -19.24
CA GLU A 145 0.02 -10.46 -20.39
C GLU A 145 -1.06 -9.38 -20.54
N ALA A 146 -1.70 -8.99 -19.43
CA ALA A 146 -2.67 -7.91 -19.42
C ALA A 146 -2.09 -6.56 -19.89
N GLY A 147 -0.86 -6.24 -19.46
CA GLY A 147 -0.13 -5.04 -19.91
C GLY A 147 0.12 -5.05 -21.42
N ALA A 148 0.65 -6.17 -21.93
CA ALA A 148 0.91 -6.38 -23.35
C ALA A 148 -0.36 -6.26 -24.21
N TRP A 149 -1.49 -6.79 -23.70
CA TRP A 149 -2.80 -6.65 -24.34
C TRP A 149 -3.30 -5.20 -24.34
N LEU A 150 -3.14 -4.46 -23.23
CA LEU A 150 -3.56 -3.07 -23.10
C LEU A 150 -2.77 -2.11 -24.01
N GLU A 151 -1.54 -2.46 -24.36
CA GLU A 151 -0.68 -1.72 -25.31
C GLU A 151 -0.96 -2.08 -26.77
N SER A 152 -1.69 -3.18 -27.02
CA SER A 152 -1.96 -3.68 -28.38
C SER A 152 -2.90 -2.78 -29.20
N ALA A 153 -2.73 -2.80 -30.52
CA ALA A 153 -3.61 -2.13 -31.47
C ALA A 153 -5.05 -2.69 -31.50
N ALA A 154 -5.31 -3.81 -30.83
CA ALA A 154 -6.66 -4.37 -30.66
C ALA A 154 -7.56 -3.47 -29.78
N LYS A 155 -6.96 -2.54 -29.01
CA LYS A 155 -7.63 -1.57 -28.13
C LYS A 155 -7.99 -0.23 -28.79
N ARG A 156 -8.00 -0.13 -30.14
CA ARG A 156 -8.25 1.14 -30.85
C ARG A 156 -9.55 1.86 -30.46
N ARG A 157 -10.55 1.14 -29.93
CA ARG A 157 -11.77 1.73 -29.38
C ARG A 157 -11.84 1.52 -27.86
N LEU A 158 -11.80 2.62 -27.11
CA LEU A 158 -12.06 2.61 -25.67
C LEU A 158 -13.54 2.30 -25.43
N MET A 159 -13.80 1.24 -24.67
CA MET A 159 -15.14 0.83 -24.25
C MET A 159 -15.19 0.73 -22.73
N PHE A 160 -16.41 0.64 -22.18
CA PHE A 160 -16.63 0.44 -20.74
C PHE A 160 -15.80 -0.71 -20.19
N SER A 161 -15.83 -1.88 -20.86
CA SER A 161 -15.05 -3.04 -20.43
C SER A 161 -13.53 -2.85 -20.53
N THR A 162 -13.06 -1.98 -21.42
CA THR A 162 -11.64 -1.63 -21.49
C THR A 162 -11.22 -0.87 -20.24
N ILE A 163 -12.07 0.03 -19.73
CA ILE A 163 -11.82 0.75 -18.48
C ILE A 163 -11.86 -0.22 -17.29
N GLN A 164 -12.78 -1.19 -17.27
CA GLN A 164 -12.78 -2.27 -16.26
C GLN A 164 -11.44 -3.02 -16.24
N THR A 165 -10.94 -3.46 -17.41
CA THR A 165 -9.64 -4.12 -17.50
C THR A 165 -8.49 -3.22 -17.05
N MET A 166 -8.52 -1.92 -17.39
CA MET A 166 -7.50 -0.97 -16.92
C MET A 166 -7.53 -0.77 -15.39
N CYS A 167 -8.71 -0.78 -14.76
CA CYS A 167 -8.84 -0.69 -13.29
C CYS A 167 -8.26 -1.94 -12.62
N LEU A 168 -8.64 -3.14 -13.09
CA LEU A 168 -8.10 -4.42 -12.60
C LEU A 168 -6.57 -4.48 -12.77
N TYR A 169 -6.07 -4.02 -13.92
CA TYR A 169 -4.64 -4.00 -14.21
C TYR A 169 -3.88 -3.04 -13.29
N GLN A 170 -4.43 -1.85 -13.01
CA GLN A 170 -3.81 -0.92 -12.07
C GLN A 170 -3.74 -1.51 -10.67
N LEU A 171 -4.83 -2.11 -10.17
CA LEU A 171 -4.85 -2.80 -8.87
C LEU A 171 -3.82 -3.93 -8.80
N ALA A 172 -3.76 -4.78 -9.83
CA ALA A 172 -2.82 -5.90 -9.86
C ALA A 172 -1.36 -5.39 -9.85
N ARG A 173 -1.07 -4.31 -10.59
CA ARG A 173 0.27 -3.70 -10.58
C ARG A 173 0.65 -3.09 -9.24
N GLU A 174 -0.29 -2.39 -8.61
CA GLU A 174 -0.09 -1.78 -7.29
C GLU A 174 0.16 -2.86 -6.22
N GLY A 175 -0.62 -3.94 -6.23
CA GLY A 175 -0.44 -5.07 -5.31
C GLY A 175 0.82 -5.89 -5.59
N LEU A 176 1.20 -6.14 -6.84
CA LEU A 176 2.25 -7.11 -7.17
C LEU A 176 3.64 -6.50 -7.42
N GLN A 177 3.72 -5.25 -7.89
CA GLN A 177 4.92 -4.66 -8.52
C GLN A 177 5.20 -3.22 -8.07
N GLY A 178 4.76 -2.82 -6.87
CA GLY A 178 4.79 -1.44 -6.38
C GLY A 178 6.16 -0.79 -6.15
N THR A 179 7.27 -1.46 -6.46
CA THR A 179 8.64 -0.94 -6.32
C THR A 179 8.96 0.29 -7.18
N TYR A 180 8.06 0.70 -8.09
CA TYR A 180 8.20 1.92 -8.89
C TYR A 180 6.90 2.76 -8.85
N GLY A 181 6.60 3.36 -7.70
CA GLY A 181 5.39 4.16 -7.47
C GLY A 181 5.10 5.20 -8.56
N ASP A 182 6.12 5.89 -9.09
CA ASP A 182 5.96 6.85 -10.21
C ASP A 182 5.29 6.22 -11.44
N ARG A 183 5.63 4.96 -11.74
CA ARG A 183 5.09 4.25 -12.90
C ARG A 183 3.62 3.87 -12.69
N ILE A 184 3.16 3.80 -11.45
CA ILE A 184 1.74 3.57 -11.13
C ILE A 184 0.97 4.88 -11.31
N TRP A 185 1.48 5.99 -10.78
CA TRP A 185 0.86 7.31 -10.95
C TRP A 185 0.71 7.72 -12.43
N ILE A 186 1.75 7.51 -13.25
CA ILE A 186 1.69 7.77 -14.70
C ILE A 186 0.60 6.94 -15.39
N VAL A 187 0.49 5.65 -15.07
CA VAL A 187 -0.54 4.77 -15.64
C VAL A 187 -1.93 5.16 -15.15
N SER A 188 -2.06 5.61 -13.91
CA SER A 188 -3.32 6.12 -13.41
C SER A 188 -3.78 7.36 -14.16
N GLY A 189 -2.87 8.26 -14.53
CA GLY A 189 -3.18 9.41 -15.41
C GLY A 189 -3.79 8.98 -16.75
N SER A 190 -3.31 7.87 -17.32
CA SER A 190 -3.87 7.31 -18.55
C SER A 190 -5.24 6.66 -18.34
N LEU A 191 -5.47 6.01 -17.20
CA LEU A 191 -6.77 5.48 -16.80
C LEU A 191 -7.82 6.60 -16.67
N VAL A 192 -7.49 7.66 -15.93
CA VAL A 192 -8.39 8.81 -15.72
C VAL A 192 -8.79 9.43 -17.06
N ARG A 193 -7.82 9.72 -17.94
CA ARG A 193 -8.11 10.30 -19.27
C ARG A 193 -8.93 9.37 -20.15
N ALA A 194 -8.65 8.06 -20.13
CA ALA A 194 -9.43 7.08 -20.89
C ALA A 194 -10.88 7.00 -20.39
N ALA A 195 -11.09 6.98 -19.07
CA ALA A 195 -12.42 7.01 -18.45
C ALA A 195 -13.17 8.30 -18.79
N MET A 196 -12.49 9.44 -18.75
CA MET A 196 -13.06 10.73 -19.14
C MET A 196 -13.44 10.78 -20.62
N SER A 197 -12.63 10.22 -21.52
CA SER A 197 -12.90 10.21 -22.97
C SER A 197 -14.16 9.44 -23.37
N ILE A 198 -14.61 8.48 -22.55
CA ILE A 198 -15.87 7.77 -22.74
C ILE A 198 -17.00 8.31 -21.83
N GLY A 199 -16.76 9.44 -21.19
CA GLY A 199 -17.73 10.21 -20.41
C GLY A 199 -18.06 9.67 -19.02
N LEU A 200 -17.23 8.84 -18.39
CA LEU A 200 -17.54 8.29 -17.05
C LEU A 200 -17.60 9.36 -15.94
N HIS A 201 -16.88 10.46 -16.11
CA HIS A 201 -16.88 11.62 -15.21
C HIS A 201 -18.19 12.42 -15.19
N ARG A 202 -19.08 12.17 -16.16
CA ARG A 202 -20.38 12.85 -16.27
C ARG A 202 -21.47 11.99 -15.64
N ASP A 203 -22.32 12.58 -14.80
CA ASP A 203 -23.44 11.84 -14.22
C ASP A 203 -24.39 11.34 -15.33
N PRO A 204 -24.83 10.06 -15.29
CA PRO A 204 -25.73 9.51 -16.30
C PRO A 204 -27.01 10.31 -16.53
N THR A 205 -27.50 11.08 -15.56
CA THR A 205 -28.67 11.95 -15.73
C THR A 205 -28.45 13.13 -16.69
N LYS A 206 -27.18 13.44 -17.01
CA LYS A 206 -26.78 14.51 -17.94
C LYS A 206 -26.35 13.99 -19.30
N LEU A 207 -26.46 12.68 -19.52
CA LEU A 207 -26.10 12.00 -20.76
C LEU A 207 -27.37 11.55 -21.49
N PRO A 208 -27.27 11.12 -22.77
CA PRO A 208 -28.38 10.50 -23.46
C PRO A 208 -28.99 9.35 -22.64
N PRO A 209 -30.32 9.15 -22.71
CA PRO A 209 -31.00 8.13 -21.92
C PRO A 209 -30.33 6.76 -22.05
N THR A 210 -30.07 6.14 -20.90
CA THR A 210 -29.54 4.79 -20.77
C THR A 210 -30.33 4.04 -19.70
N SER A 211 -30.30 2.71 -19.72
CA SER A 211 -30.96 1.93 -18.67
C SER A 211 -30.42 2.29 -17.29
N ALA A 212 -31.24 2.20 -16.26
CA ALA A 212 -30.83 2.49 -14.89
C ALA A 212 -29.66 1.59 -14.45
N THR A 213 -29.65 0.33 -14.87
CA THR A 213 -28.54 -0.60 -14.59
C THR A 213 -27.21 -0.11 -15.17
N HIS A 214 -27.20 0.31 -16.43
CA HIS A 214 -26.00 0.87 -17.07
C HIS A 214 -25.56 2.18 -16.41
N ALA A 215 -26.51 3.03 -15.99
CA ALA A 215 -26.20 4.24 -15.24
C ALA A 215 -25.48 3.93 -13.92
N GLU A 216 -25.93 2.93 -13.16
CA GLU A 216 -25.30 2.53 -11.91
C GLU A 216 -23.92 1.91 -12.12
N MET A 217 -23.74 1.06 -13.14
CA MET A 217 -22.43 0.52 -13.49
C MET A 217 -21.42 1.62 -13.88
N ARG A 218 -21.88 2.70 -14.52
CA ARG A 218 -21.03 3.87 -14.82
C ARG A 218 -20.62 4.62 -13.56
N ARG A 219 -21.53 4.84 -12.61
CA ARG A 219 -21.21 5.50 -11.33
C ARG A 219 -20.18 4.70 -10.53
N ARG A 220 -20.41 3.38 -10.39
CA ARG A 220 -19.49 2.46 -9.73
C ARG A 220 -18.08 2.55 -10.31
N LEU A 221 -17.96 2.36 -11.62
CA LEU A 221 -16.65 2.35 -12.28
C LEU A 221 -15.96 3.72 -12.22
N TRP A 222 -16.70 4.83 -12.31
CA TRP A 222 -16.12 6.16 -12.13
C TRP A 222 -15.60 6.35 -10.71
N THR A 223 -16.37 5.97 -9.68
CA THR A 223 -15.91 6.03 -8.29
C THR A 223 -14.62 5.22 -8.11
N THR A 224 -14.53 4.02 -8.70
CA THR A 224 -13.29 3.24 -8.70
C THR A 224 -12.11 3.97 -9.33
N VAL A 225 -12.32 4.58 -10.50
CA VAL A 225 -11.26 5.35 -11.20
C VAL A 225 -10.74 6.47 -10.31
N VAL A 226 -11.62 7.18 -9.61
CA VAL A 226 -11.21 8.24 -8.67
C VAL A 226 -10.42 7.67 -7.50
N GLU A 227 -10.84 6.53 -6.94
CA GLU A 227 -10.09 5.89 -5.84
C GLU A 227 -8.71 5.41 -6.25
N LEU A 228 -8.59 4.80 -7.43
CA LEU A 228 -7.30 4.37 -7.97
C LEU A 228 -6.39 5.56 -8.28
N ALA A 229 -6.94 6.68 -8.74
CA ALA A 229 -6.18 7.91 -8.97
C ALA A 229 -5.62 8.47 -7.66
N LEU A 230 -6.44 8.48 -6.61
CA LEU A 230 -6.05 8.92 -5.26
C LEU A 230 -5.00 8.02 -4.61
N SER A 231 -5.18 6.70 -4.68
CA SER A 231 -4.20 5.74 -4.15
C SER A 231 -2.82 5.94 -4.81
N SER A 232 -2.81 6.15 -6.12
CA SER A 232 -1.58 6.25 -6.90
C SER A 232 -0.72 7.50 -6.63
N CYS A 233 -1.28 8.56 -6.03
CA CYS A 233 -0.57 9.82 -5.88
C CYS A 233 0.19 9.94 -4.55
N LEU A 234 -0.24 9.23 -3.50
CA LEU A 234 0.34 9.35 -2.16
C LEU A 234 1.76 8.79 -2.08
N ASP A 235 1.97 7.54 -2.49
CA ASP A 235 3.27 6.87 -2.41
C ASP A 235 4.42 7.70 -3.02
N PRO A 236 4.34 8.18 -4.28
CA PRO A 236 5.40 9.00 -4.87
C PRO A 236 5.39 10.47 -4.39
N GLY A 237 4.42 10.88 -3.58
CA GLY A 237 4.24 12.28 -3.18
C GLY A 237 3.79 13.19 -4.32
N ALA A 238 3.03 12.65 -5.28
CA ALA A 238 2.59 13.36 -6.47
C ALA A 238 1.24 14.06 -6.27
N ALA A 239 1.01 15.13 -7.02
CA ALA A 239 -0.28 15.82 -7.00
C ALA A 239 -1.43 14.91 -7.48
N PRO A 240 -2.62 15.01 -6.88
CA PRO A 240 -3.81 14.31 -7.38
C PRO A 240 -4.10 14.62 -8.85
N LEU A 241 -4.48 13.58 -9.59
CA LEU A 241 -4.79 13.67 -11.02
C LEU A 241 -6.17 14.27 -11.32
N ILE A 242 -6.98 14.50 -10.30
CA ILE A 242 -8.40 14.91 -10.40
C ILE A 242 -8.70 15.98 -9.36
N SER A 243 -9.46 17.00 -9.77
CA SER A 243 -10.13 18.00 -8.95
C SER A 243 -11.62 17.66 -8.78
N LEU A 244 -12.25 18.20 -7.73
CA LEU A 244 -13.70 18.10 -7.55
C LEU A 244 -14.50 18.80 -8.66
N ASP A 245 -13.88 19.72 -9.39
CA ASP A 245 -14.50 20.42 -10.52
C ASP A 245 -14.45 19.62 -11.84
N ASP A 246 -13.66 18.54 -11.89
CA ASP A 246 -13.44 17.78 -13.13
C ASP A 246 -14.55 16.76 -13.41
N PHE A 247 -15.45 16.52 -12.46
CA PHE A 247 -16.52 15.54 -12.58
C PHE A 247 -17.79 15.96 -11.84
N ASP A 248 -18.94 15.50 -12.34
CA ASP A 248 -20.22 15.67 -11.66
C ASP A 248 -20.97 14.34 -11.44
N CYS A 249 -20.33 13.23 -11.82
CA CYS A 249 -20.82 11.88 -11.58
C CYS A 249 -20.98 11.63 -10.07
N LYS A 250 -22.19 11.28 -9.66
CA LYS A 250 -22.53 11.01 -8.26
C LYS A 250 -22.01 9.64 -7.83
N LEU A 251 -21.87 9.47 -6.51
CA LEU A 251 -21.64 8.14 -5.91
C LEU A 251 -22.74 7.16 -6.33
N PRO A 252 -22.42 5.86 -6.43
CA PRO A 252 -23.39 4.82 -6.78
C PRO A 252 -24.53 4.72 -5.75
N SER A 253 -25.64 4.16 -6.18
CA SER A 253 -26.78 3.87 -5.30
C SER A 253 -26.52 2.63 -4.44
N ASN A 254 -27.15 2.54 -3.26
CA ASN A 254 -27.03 1.40 -2.34
C ASN A 254 -27.80 0.19 -2.90
N LEU A 255 -27.14 -0.60 -3.75
CA LEU A 255 -27.71 -1.71 -4.53
C LEU A 255 -26.80 -2.92 -4.50
N ASP A 256 -27.42 -4.10 -4.36
CA ASP A 256 -26.78 -5.38 -4.66
C ASP A 256 -26.69 -5.60 -6.17
N ASP A 257 -25.71 -6.39 -6.59
CA ASP A 257 -25.54 -6.77 -7.99
C ASP A 257 -26.72 -7.58 -8.52
N ALA A 258 -27.33 -8.41 -7.67
CA ALA A 258 -28.53 -9.15 -8.06
C ALA A 258 -29.71 -8.22 -8.44
N GLN A 259 -29.71 -6.96 -7.97
CA GLN A 259 -30.72 -5.96 -8.37
C GLN A 259 -30.40 -5.34 -9.74
N LEU A 260 -29.16 -5.44 -10.21
CA LEU A 260 -28.66 -4.85 -11.45
C LEU A 260 -28.83 -5.79 -12.64
N ASN A 261 -30.08 -6.17 -12.95
CA ASN A 261 -30.34 -6.97 -14.13
C ASN A 261 -30.15 -6.11 -15.40
N LEU A 262 -29.09 -6.40 -16.16
CA LEU A 262 -28.71 -5.70 -17.40
C LEU A 262 -29.72 -5.89 -18.53
N ASP A 263 -30.52 -6.97 -18.48
CA ASP A 263 -31.53 -7.31 -19.50
C ASP A 263 -32.92 -6.76 -19.16
N SER A 264 -33.07 -6.13 -17.98
CA SER A 264 -34.34 -5.58 -17.51
C SER A 264 -34.40 -4.06 -17.67
N ASN A 265 -35.57 -3.56 -18.08
CA ASN A 265 -35.84 -2.12 -18.15
C ASN A 265 -36.36 -1.54 -16.81
N HIS A 266 -36.40 -2.35 -15.74
CA HIS A 266 -36.87 -1.92 -14.43
C HIS A 266 -35.79 -1.09 -13.73
N SER A 267 -36.16 0.05 -13.16
CA SER A 267 -35.22 0.86 -12.37
C SER A 267 -35.00 0.21 -10.99
N PRO A 268 -33.79 -0.23 -10.64
CA PRO A 268 -33.55 -0.88 -9.36
C PRO A 268 -33.81 0.11 -8.22
N LYS A 269 -34.54 -0.33 -7.19
CA LYS A 269 -34.82 0.49 -6.01
C LYS A 269 -33.66 0.37 -5.02
N PRO A 270 -32.98 1.46 -4.66
CA PRO A 270 -31.93 1.43 -3.63
C PRO A 270 -32.47 0.96 -2.29
N ARG A 271 -31.64 0.22 -1.55
CA ARG A 271 -31.93 -0.15 -0.16
C ARG A 271 -31.73 1.03 0.78
N ASP A 272 -32.30 0.91 1.98
CA ASP A 272 -32.11 1.89 3.04
C ASP A 272 -30.63 1.99 3.44
N LYS A 273 -30.24 3.14 4.02
CA LYS A 273 -28.82 3.47 4.24
C LYS A 273 -28.12 2.58 5.27
N ASP A 274 -28.89 1.97 6.15
CA ASP A 274 -28.47 1.04 7.21
C ASP A 274 -28.44 -0.42 6.75
N GLN A 275 -28.99 -0.72 5.57
CA GLN A 275 -28.93 -2.05 4.99
C GLN A 275 -27.65 -2.20 4.18
N TYR A 276 -26.86 -3.21 4.55
CA TYR A 276 -25.67 -3.58 3.79
C TYR A 276 -26.07 -4.07 2.39
N THR A 277 -25.35 -3.58 1.40
CA THR A 277 -25.36 -4.05 0.01
C THR A 277 -23.94 -4.19 -0.51
N ASP A 278 -23.82 -4.84 -1.66
CA ASP A 278 -22.54 -4.93 -2.38
C ASP A 278 -21.88 -3.57 -2.63
N SER A 279 -22.64 -2.48 -2.77
CA SER A 279 -22.10 -1.14 -3.03
C SER A 279 -21.81 -0.32 -1.75
N SER A 280 -22.16 -0.83 -0.57
CA SER A 280 -22.13 -0.05 0.68
C SER A 280 -20.74 0.50 1.03
N LEU A 281 -19.68 -0.28 0.84
CA LEU A 281 -18.32 0.14 1.18
C LEU A 281 -17.80 1.20 0.22
N GLN A 282 -18.02 1.02 -1.07
CA GLN A 282 -17.66 2.00 -2.09
C GLN A 282 -18.36 3.35 -1.83
N ILE A 283 -19.64 3.32 -1.41
CA ILE A 283 -20.38 4.53 -1.05
C ILE A 283 -19.81 5.18 0.22
N ALA A 284 -19.57 4.38 1.26
CA ALA A 284 -19.08 4.88 2.55
C ALA A 284 -17.70 5.55 2.39
N LEU A 285 -16.75 4.87 1.75
CA LEU A 285 -15.41 5.40 1.47
C LEU A 285 -15.45 6.54 0.44
N GLY A 286 -16.32 6.43 -0.56
CA GLY A 286 -16.49 7.46 -1.60
C GLY A 286 -16.95 8.81 -1.06
N ARG A 287 -17.64 8.85 0.09
CA ARG A 287 -18.01 10.10 0.78
C ARG A 287 -16.80 10.88 1.31
N THR A 288 -15.65 10.23 1.50
CA THR A 288 -14.42 10.88 2.00
C THR A 288 -13.53 11.40 0.87
N ILE A 289 -13.85 11.12 -0.40
CA ILE A 289 -13.05 11.54 -1.58
C ILE A 289 -12.74 13.05 -1.56
N GLY A 290 -13.73 13.89 -1.25
CA GLY A 290 -13.54 15.34 -1.25
C GLY A 290 -12.48 15.81 -0.24
N THR A 291 -12.55 15.29 0.99
CA THR A 291 -11.56 15.56 2.03
C THR A 291 -10.17 15.04 1.65
N ARG A 292 -10.10 13.83 1.09
CA ARG A 292 -8.86 13.20 0.65
C ARG A 292 -8.19 13.95 -0.51
N ILE A 293 -8.94 14.40 -1.51
CA ILE A 293 -8.44 15.27 -2.58
C ILE A 293 -7.87 16.57 -1.99
N ALA A 294 -8.59 17.22 -1.08
CA ALA A 294 -8.15 18.47 -0.47
C ALA A 294 -6.82 18.30 0.31
N MET A 295 -6.70 17.24 1.10
CA MET A 295 -5.48 16.91 1.85
C MET A 295 -4.31 16.58 0.92
N ALA A 296 -4.50 15.71 -0.07
CA ALA A 296 -3.42 15.35 -0.98
C ALA A 296 -2.92 16.56 -1.78
N ARG A 297 -3.82 17.43 -2.28
CA ARG A 297 -3.42 18.67 -2.96
C ARG A 297 -2.66 19.63 -2.04
N PHE A 298 -3.05 19.70 -0.78
CA PHE A 298 -2.38 20.52 0.23
C PHE A 298 -0.94 20.04 0.46
N CYS A 299 -0.75 18.74 0.69
CA CYS A 299 0.58 18.17 0.95
C CYS A 299 1.52 18.26 -0.25
N THR A 300 1.00 18.36 -1.47
CA THR A 300 1.80 18.44 -2.71
C THR A 300 2.00 19.86 -3.22
N LYS A 301 1.56 20.87 -2.47
CA LYS A 301 1.65 22.28 -2.86
C LYS A 301 3.10 22.76 -2.72
N LEU A 302 3.62 23.44 -3.76
CA LEU A 302 5.00 23.94 -3.77
C LEU A 302 5.27 25.09 -2.79
N ASN A 303 4.23 25.81 -2.39
CA ASN A 303 4.32 26.87 -1.40
C ASN A 303 3.61 26.40 -0.13
N PRO A 304 4.31 26.27 1.00
CA PRO A 304 3.72 25.76 2.22
C PRO A 304 2.74 26.80 2.79
N ASP A 305 1.54 26.36 3.16
CA ASP A 305 0.66 27.21 3.96
C ASP A 305 0.98 27.05 5.46
N GLY A 306 0.52 27.99 6.27
CA GLY A 306 0.70 27.94 7.72
C GLY A 306 0.00 26.75 8.39
N TYR A 307 0.47 26.41 9.59
CA TYR A 307 -0.03 25.29 10.39
C TYR A 307 -1.56 25.36 10.67
N ASP A 308 -2.14 26.55 10.73
CA ASP A 308 -3.59 26.73 10.87
C ASP A 308 -4.39 26.02 9.76
N LYS A 309 -3.84 25.97 8.54
CA LYS A 309 -4.49 25.26 7.44
C LYS A 309 -4.47 23.74 7.64
N THR A 310 -3.37 23.21 8.16
CA THR A 310 -3.24 21.81 8.59
C THR A 310 -4.26 21.47 9.66
N LEU A 311 -4.43 22.33 10.66
CA LEU A 311 -5.44 22.16 11.70
C LEU A 311 -6.87 22.16 11.15
N GLY A 312 -7.17 23.07 10.21
CA GLY A 312 -8.45 23.09 9.50
C GLY A 312 -8.73 21.79 8.75
N LEU A 313 -7.77 21.33 7.96
CA LEU A 313 -7.88 20.06 7.21
C LEU A 313 -7.99 18.84 8.15
N ASN A 314 -7.30 18.85 9.29
CA ASN A 314 -7.43 17.80 10.30
C ASN A 314 -8.85 17.77 10.91
N ASN A 315 -9.50 18.92 11.11
CA ASN A 315 -10.89 18.94 11.57
C ASN A 315 -11.87 18.37 10.52
N ASP A 316 -11.66 18.70 9.25
CA ASP A 316 -12.42 18.13 8.14
C ASP A 316 -12.20 16.62 8.02
N TYR A 317 -10.95 16.17 8.15
CA TYR A 317 -10.56 14.76 8.20
C TYR A 317 -11.24 14.02 9.34
N ASN A 318 -11.17 14.53 10.57
CA ASN A 318 -11.81 13.88 11.73
C ASN A 318 -13.34 13.83 11.59
N THR A 319 -13.94 14.82 10.94
CA THR A 319 -15.37 14.80 10.62
C THR A 319 -15.71 13.73 9.58
N ALA A 320 -14.89 13.60 8.54
CA ALA A 320 -15.03 12.53 7.55
C ALA A 320 -14.81 11.13 8.16
N CYS A 321 -13.82 10.95 9.03
CA CYS A 321 -13.57 9.69 9.74
C CYS A 321 -14.75 9.29 10.63
N ARG A 322 -15.29 10.22 11.43
CA ARG A 322 -16.48 9.95 12.25
C ARG A 322 -17.68 9.54 11.39
N ALA A 323 -17.95 10.28 10.31
CA ALA A 323 -19.04 9.96 9.40
C ALA A 323 -18.86 8.59 8.72
N LEU A 324 -17.61 8.23 8.36
CA LEU A 324 -17.27 6.91 7.84
C LEU A 324 -17.53 5.84 8.90
N SER A 325 -17.00 5.99 10.12
CA SER A 325 -17.21 5.03 11.22
C SER A 325 -18.68 4.85 11.56
N GLU A 326 -19.46 5.93 11.68
CA GLU A 326 -20.90 5.88 11.91
C GLU A 326 -21.62 5.14 10.78
N SER A 327 -21.26 5.43 9.52
CA SER A 327 -21.82 4.71 8.37
C SER A 327 -21.53 3.22 8.47
N LEU A 328 -20.28 2.82 8.72
CA LEU A 328 -19.89 1.41 8.81
C LEU A 328 -20.55 0.68 9.99
N GLN A 329 -20.69 1.34 11.15
CA GLN A 329 -21.34 0.76 12.35
C GLN A 329 -22.86 0.59 12.16
N SER A 330 -23.48 1.47 11.39
CA SER A 330 -24.92 1.42 11.12
C SER A 330 -25.35 0.28 10.21
N LEU A 331 -24.43 -0.21 9.35
CA LEU A 331 -24.72 -1.25 8.36
C LEU A 331 -25.09 -2.60 9.00
N LYS A 332 -26.12 -3.25 8.43
CA LYS A 332 -26.58 -4.60 8.79
C LYS A 332 -26.69 -5.51 7.55
N PRO A 333 -26.00 -6.68 7.51
CA PRO A 333 -24.93 -7.11 8.42
C PRO A 333 -23.75 -6.12 8.45
N ALA A 334 -22.90 -6.24 9.48
CA ALA A 334 -21.75 -5.36 9.61
C ALA A 334 -20.69 -5.67 8.54
N PRO A 335 -19.89 -4.68 8.10
CA PRO A 335 -18.80 -4.89 7.15
C PRO A 335 -17.80 -5.92 7.65
N SER A 336 -17.18 -6.64 6.71
CA SER A 336 -16.13 -7.62 7.02
C SER A 336 -14.90 -6.94 7.64
N GLU A 337 -14.08 -7.73 8.33
CA GLU A 337 -12.87 -7.21 8.96
C GLU A 337 -11.90 -6.62 7.91
N PHE A 338 -11.72 -7.34 6.79
CA PHE A 338 -10.93 -6.87 5.65
C PHE A 338 -11.36 -5.48 5.17
N GLN A 339 -12.66 -5.23 5.04
CA GLN A 339 -13.19 -3.94 4.59
C GLN A 339 -12.90 -2.79 5.57
N ARG A 340 -12.96 -3.08 6.88
CA ARG A 340 -12.66 -2.08 7.93
C ARG A 340 -11.18 -1.76 7.94
N GLN A 341 -10.33 -2.77 7.92
CA GLN A 341 -8.87 -2.62 7.88
C GLN A 341 -8.43 -1.87 6.61
N TYR A 342 -9.07 -2.15 5.46
CA TYR A 342 -8.81 -1.39 4.24
C TYR A 342 -9.18 0.09 4.37
N CYS A 343 -10.34 0.40 4.98
CA CYS A 343 -10.73 1.80 5.23
C CYS A 343 -9.74 2.49 6.19
N GLU A 344 -9.30 1.78 7.24
CA GLU A 344 -8.30 2.28 8.19
C GLU A 344 -6.98 2.58 7.49
N LEU A 345 -6.49 1.67 6.64
CA LEU A 345 -5.28 1.85 5.83
C LEU A 345 -5.38 3.12 4.97
N VAL A 346 -6.44 3.22 4.17
CA VAL A 346 -6.64 4.35 3.26
C VAL A 346 -6.64 5.67 4.03
N MET A 347 -7.41 5.76 5.12
CA MET A 347 -7.50 7.01 5.88
C MET A 347 -6.19 7.34 6.61
N SER A 348 -5.48 6.33 7.13
CA SER A 348 -4.20 6.50 7.82
C SER A 348 -3.14 7.16 6.95
N GLN A 349 -3.07 6.82 5.65
CA GLN A 349 -2.11 7.42 4.73
C GLN A 349 -2.28 8.96 4.61
N TYR A 350 -3.51 9.45 4.62
CA TYR A 350 -3.77 10.91 4.58
C TYR A 350 -3.46 11.58 5.91
N SER A 351 -3.69 10.90 7.04
CA SER A 351 -3.27 11.38 8.36
C SER A 351 -1.75 11.54 8.44
N PHE A 352 -1.00 10.52 7.99
CA PHE A 352 0.47 10.58 7.92
C PHE A 352 0.94 11.71 7.01
N ALA A 353 0.44 11.77 5.77
CA ALA A 353 0.81 12.81 4.81
C ALA A 353 0.60 14.24 5.34
N LEU A 354 -0.46 14.47 6.11
CA LEU A 354 -0.78 15.79 6.65
C LEU A 354 0.15 16.18 7.82
N HIS A 355 0.47 15.23 8.70
CA HIS A 355 1.05 15.54 10.01
C HIS A 355 2.54 15.21 10.14
N VAL A 356 3.12 14.32 9.33
CA VAL A 356 4.48 13.82 9.54
C VAL A 356 5.55 14.91 9.48
N GLN A 357 5.39 15.91 8.60
CA GLN A 357 6.29 17.07 8.50
C GLN A 357 6.42 17.85 9.81
N TYR A 358 5.34 17.93 10.59
CA TYR A 358 5.33 18.66 11.86
C TYR A 358 5.86 17.83 13.02
N MET A 359 5.84 16.49 12.91
CA MET A 359 6.39 15.61 13.93
C MET A 359 7.90 15.84 14.08
N MET A 360 8.62 16.02 12.96
CA MET A 360 10.07 16.30 12.97
C MET A 360 10.44 17.59 13.70
N ILE A 361 9.59 18.61 13.58
CA ILE A 361 9.86 19.97 14.10
C ILE A 361 9.28 20.14 15.52
N CYS A 362 8.41 19.22 15.95
CA CYS A 362 7.78 19.25 17.27
C CYS A 362 8.79 19.28 18.43
N SER A 363 9.98 18.71 18.26
CA SER A 363 11.06 18.77 19.25
C SER A 363 11.56 20.19 19.52
N ARG A 364 11.43 21.09 18.54
CA ARG A 364 11.85 22.50 18.62
C ARG A 364 10.70 23.44 18.97
N ASN A 365 9.48 23.10 18.55
CA ASN A 365 8.30 23.93 18.75
C ASN A 365 7.11 23.11 19.29
N PRO A 366 6.74 23.27 20.58
CA PRO A 366 5.61 22.57 21.21
C PRO A 366 4.24 22.81 20.57
N SER A 367 4.09 23.84 19.72
CA SER A 367 2.84 24.11 19.00
C SER A 367 2.40 22.95 18.11
N TYR A 368 3.33 22.05 17.75
CA TYR A 368 3.09 20.89 16.87
C TYR A 368 2.73 19.60 17.62
N LEU A 369 2.54 19.63 18.95
CA LEU A 369 2.21 18.45 19.77
C LEU A 369 0.96 17.70 19.28
N LEU A 370 -0.03 18.40 18.74
CA LEU A 370 -1.21 17.76 18.16
C LEU A 370 -0.84 16.86 16.97
N SER A 371 0.00 17.35 16.05
CA SER A 371 0.44 16.57 14.89
C SER A 371 1.20 15.32 15.31
N ARG A 372 2.14 15.45 16.26
CA ARG A 372 2.86 14.31 16.84
C ARG A 372 1.90 13.28 17.40
N LYS A 373 0.93 13.72 18.22
CA LYS A 373 -0.09 12.83 18.80
C LYS A 373 -0.91 12.11 17.72
N VAL A 374 -1.43 12.84 16.73
CA VAL A 374 -2.26 12.26 15.66
C VAL A 374 -1.48 11.24 14.85
N CYS A 375 -0.23 11.52 14.48
CA CYS A 375 0.65 10.57 13.80
C CYS A 375 0.84 9.29 14.62
N VAL A 376 1.19 9.42 15.90
CA VAL A 376 1.47 8.28 16.79
C VAL A 376 0.22 7.43 17.04
N ASP A 377 -0.92 8.06 17.34
CA ASP A 377 -2.18 7.34 17.57
C ASP A 377 -2.62 6.59 16.30
N THR A 378 -2.48 7.22 15.13
CA THR A 378 -2.78 6.59 13.83
C THR A 378 -1.83 5.42 13.55
N ALA A 379 -0.52 5.61 13.76
CA ALA A 379 0.49 4.59 13.54
C ALA A 379 0.30 3.37 14.43
N LEU A 380 -0.06 3.58 15.70
CA LEU A 380 -0.32 2.49 16.65
C LEU A 380 -1.55 1.66 16.26
N ASN A 381 -2.64 2.32 15.85
CA ASN A 381 -3.85 1.60 15.44
C ASN A 381 -3.58 0.75 14.19
N LEU A 382 -2.95 1.35 13.16
CA LEU A 382 -2.60 0.65 11.93
C LEU A 382 -1.64 -0.52 12.18
N ALA A 383 -0.60 -0.32 13.00
CA ALA A 383 0.36 -1.38 13.32
C ALA A 383 -0.30 -2.54 14.08
N ARG A 384 -1.16 -2.26 15.07
CA ARG A 384 -1.88 -3.29 15.83
C ARG A 384 -2.84 -4.08 14.95
N SER A 385 -3.51 -3.44 14.00
CA SER A 385 -4.52 -4.07 13.14
C SER A 385 -3.94 -4.78 11.92
N SER A 386 -2.71 -4.45 11.49
CA SER A 386 -2.19 -4.90 10.19
C SER A 386 -0.89 -5.70 10.27
N LEU A 387 -0.14 -5.62 11.38
CA LEU A 387 1.01 -6.48 11.60
C LEU A 387 0.59 -7.92 11.97
N PRO A 388 1.44 -8.92 11.68
CA PRO A 388 1.26 -10.27 12.20
C PRO A 388 1.13 -10.27 13.74
N LEU A 389 0.45 -11.28 14.28
CA LEU A 389 0.43 -11.49 15.72
C LEU A 389 1.86 -11.70 16.24
N ALA A 390 2.18 -11.06 17.35
CA ALA A 390 3.45 -11.28 18.03
C ALA A 390 3.65 -12.78 18.34
N SER A 391 4.80 -13.33 17.95
CA SER A 391 5.18 -14.69 18.34
C SER A 391 5.36 -14.76 19.87
N GLY A 392 5.29 -15.97 20.44
CA GLY A 392 5.05 -16.25 21.87
C GLY A 392 6.01 -15.66 22.93
N HIS A 393 6.90 -14.73 22.57
CA HIS A 393 7.77 -13.99 23.47
C HIS A 393 7.12 -12.74 24.09
N ASP A 394 6.03 -12.19 23.53
CA ASP A 394 5.27 -11.07 24.13
C ASP A 394 3.76 -11.37 24.17
N GLN A 395 3.34 -12.10 25.20
CA GLN A 395 1.94 -12.48 25.41
C GLN A 395 1.01 -11.27 25.62
N VAL A 396 1.54 -10.16 26.13
CA VAL A 396 0.72 -8.95 26.38
C VAL A 396 0.39 -8.28 25.06
N LEU A 397 1.39 -8.07 24.20
CA LEU A 397 1.14 -7.51 22.87
C LEU A 397 0.26 -8.45 22.02
N ALA A 398 0.51 -9.75 22.04
CA ALA A 398 -0.32 -10.73 21.33
C ALA A 398 -1.78 -10.66 21.78
N THR A 399 -2.02 -10.51 23.09
CA THR A 399 -3.37 -10.34 23.66
C THR A 399 -4.00 -9.01 23.22
N MET A 400 -3.25 -7.91 23.21
CA MET A 400 -3.73 -6.60 22.75
C MET A 400 -4.09 -6.60 21.26
N GLN A 401 -3.25 -7.21 20.41
CA GLN A 401 -3.55 -7.40 19.00
C GLN A 401 -4.79 -8.29 18.81
N ALA A 402 -4.92 -9.39 19.57
CA ALA A 402 -6.08 -10.28 19.53
C ALA A 402 -7.38 -9.65 20.07
N MET A 403 -7.31 -8.65 20.96
CA MET A 403 -8.49 -7.87 21.38
C MET A 403 -8.91 -6.85 20.31
N THR A 404 -7.94 -6.36 19.53
CA THR A 404 -8.19 -5.39 18.46
C THR A 404 -8.73 -6.09 17.21
N MET A 405 -8.21 -7.28 16.91
CA MET A 405 -8.66 -8.14 15.81
C MET A 405 -9.76 -9.10 16.31
N ASN A 406 -11.00 -8.97 15.85
CA ASN A 406 -12.10 -9.90 16.17
C ASN A 406 -11.89 -11.29 15.50
N GLN A 407 -10.92 -12.10 15.96
CA GLN A 407 -10.37 -13.22 15.18
C GLN A 407 -11.22 -14.52 15.12
N SER A 408 -11.17 -15.14 13.93
CA SER A 408 -11.21 -16.60 13.72
C SER A 408 -9.77 -17.15 13.54
N PRO A 409 -9.51 -18.46 13.72
CA PRO A 409 -8.16 -19.05 13.74
C PRO A 409 -7.40 -19.06 12.39
N GLN A 410 -8.07 -18.77 11.27
CA GLN A 410 -7.41 -18.58 9.97
C GLN A 410 -6.94 -17.13 9.90
N GLY A 411 -5.63 -16.91 9.75
CA GLY A 411 -5.02 -15.57 9.77
C GLY A 411 -5.77 -14.55 8.90
N SER A 412 -5.78 -13.27 9.32
CA SER A 412 -6.53 -12.23 8.61
C SER A 412 -6.02 -12.09 7.16
N GLU A 413 -6.92 -12.20 6.18
CA GLU A 413 -6.64 -12.00 4.76
C GLU A 413 -5.96 -10.64 4.50
N PHE A 414 -6.26 -9.64 5.34
CA PHE A 414 -5.63 -8.33 5.27
C PHE A 414 -4.16 -8.36 5.70
N VAL A 415 -3.82 -9.10 6.76
CA VAL A 415 -2.41 -9.28 7.18
C VAL A 415 -1.63 -9.98 6.08
N ARG A 416 -2.23 -10.99 5.44
CA ARG A 416 -1.62 -11.65 4.28
C ARG A 416 -1.43 -10.69 3.11
N LEU A 417 -2.41 -9.82 2.83
CA LEU A 417 -2.25 -8.75 1.85
C LEU A 417 -1.11 -7.78 2.21
N CYS A 418 -0.90 -7.46 3.49
CA CYS A 418 0.22 -6.66 3.96
C CYS A 418 1.59 -7.36 3.84
N ILE A 419 1.62 -8.70 3.78
CA ILE A 419 2.84 -9.48 3.53
C ILE A 419 3.08 -9.62 2.02
N CYS A 420 2.09 -10.09 1.28
CA CYS A 420 2.22 -10.44 -0.13
C CYS A 420 2.07 -9.24 -1.07
N GLY A 421 1.42 -8.16 -0.63
CA GLY A 421 1.16 -6.96 -1.41
C GLY A 421 2.26 -5.89 -1.33
N SER A 422 2.30 -5.01 -2.33
CA SER A 422 3.19 -3.83 -2.42
C SER A 422 2.37 -2.53 -2.43
N GLY A 423 2.98 -1.39 -2.76
CA GLY A 423 2.33 -0.08 -2.74
C GLY A 423 1.78 0.29 -1.34
N PRO A 424 0.51 0.72 -1.21
CA PRO A 424 -0.05 1.22 0.05
C PRO A 424 -0.03 0.18 1.19
N TYR A 425 -0.15 -1.11 0.87
CA TYR A 425 -0.12 -2.20 1.86
C TYR A 425 1.24 -2.36 2.53
N ARG A 426 2.29 -1.89 1.85
CA ARG A 426 3.68 -1.85 2.33
C ARG A 426 4.02 -0.49 2.92
N SER A 427 3.77 0.57 2.14
CA SER A 427 4.25 1.92 2.44
C SER A 427 3.64 2.48 3.72
N ALA A 428 2.33 2.30 3.93
CA ALA A 428 1.65 2.78 5.11
C ALA A 428 2.16 2.12 6.40
N LEU A 429 2.43 0.80 6.36
CA LEU A 429 3.00 0.09 7.51
C LEU A 429 4.44 0.52 7.80
N PHE A 430 5.24 0.68 6.75
CA PHE A 430 6.59 1.22 6.91
C PHE A 430 6.57 2.61 7.56
N GLN A 431 5.70 3.52 7.08
CA GLN A 431 5.52 4.84 7.68
C GLN A 431 5.10 4.76 9.16
N ALA A 432 4.17 3.87 9.50
CA ALA A 432 3.74 3.65 10.88
C ALA A 432 4.90 3.19 11.79
N LEU A 433 5.72 2.24 11.32
CA LEU A 433 6.90 1.77 12.06
C LEU A 433 7.92 2.90 12.27
N MET A 434 8.15 3.76 11.28
CA MET A 434 9.07 4.90 11.42
C MET A 434 8.56 5.93 12.42
N ILE A 435 7.25 6.22 12.41
CA ILE A 435 6.60 7.10 13.40
C ILE A 435 6.73 6.52 14.81
N ILE A 436 6.48 5.22 14.98
CA ILE A 436 6.62 4.52 16.27
C ILE A 436 8.07 4.59 16.77
N ALA A 437 9.04 4.34 15.90
CA ALA A 437 10.46 4.42 16.25
C ALA A 437 10.86 5.84 16.68
N SER A 438 10.44 6.85 15.93
CA SER A 438 10.71 8.26 16.24
C SER A 438 10.10 8.70 17.58
N GLU A 439 8.87 8.27 17.86
CA GLU A 439 8.22 8.53 19.15
C GLU A 439 9.01 7.90 20.31
N LEU A 440 9.45 6.65 20.16
CA LEU A 440 10.21 5.97 21.20
C LEU A 440 11.57 6.63 21.45
N ILE A 441 12.28 7.04 20.40
CA ILE A 441 13.53 7.82 20.52
C ILE A 441 13.26 9.11 21.29
N THR A 442 12.23 9.87 20.88
CA THR A 442 11.88 11.14 21.54
C THR A 442 11.54 10.93 23.01
N MET A 443 10.78 9.87 23.35
CA MET A 443 10.49 9.50 24.75
C MET A 443 11.75 9.19 25.56
N ILE A 444 12.77 8.56 24.97
CA ILE A 444 14.04 8.26 25.64
C ILE A 444 14.83 9.55 25.88
N GLU A 445 14.89 10.45 24.90
CA GLU A 445 15.60 11.72 25.00
C GLU A 445 14.96 12.67 26.03
N GLU A 446 13.62 12.79 26.02
CA GLU A 446 12.88 13.59 26.99
C GLU A 446 13.09 13.11 28.43
N ARG A 447 13.29 11.80 28.64
CA ARG A 447 13.63 11.24 29.96
C ARG A 447 15.02 11.65 30.42
N LYS A 448 16.02 11.62 29.53
CA LYS A 448 17.40 12.01 29.84
C LYS A 448 17.52 13.49 30.24
N GLY A 449 16.66 14.34 29.68
CA GLY A 449 16.62 15.78 29.96
C GLY A 449 15.83 16.20 31.22
N SER A 450 15.07 15.29 31.85
CA SER A 450 14.20 15.62 32.98
C SER A 450 14.82 15.27 34.32
N LEU A 451 14.97 16.26 35.21
CA LEU A 451 15.43 16.07 36.59
C LEU A 451 14.42 15.29 37.49
N HIS A 452 13.18 15.03 37.04
CA HIS A 452 12.07 14.76 37.97
C HIS A 452 11.10 13.62 37.61
N TRP A 453 11.36 12.79 36.59
CA TRP A 453 10.44 11.67 36.36
C TRP A 453 10.72 10.52 37.34
N PRO A 454 9.73 10.02 38.10
CA PRO A 454 9.94 8.86 38.95
C PRO A 454 10.34 7.66 38.07
N THR A 455 11.43 7.00 38.42
CA THR A 455 11.79 5.64 37.97
C THR A 455 10.79 4.63 38.52
N GLY A 456 9.52 4.76 38.11
CA GLY A 456 8.37 3.99 38.57
C GLY A 456 7.74 3.20 37.43
N LEU A 457 7.71 1.89 37.62
CA LEU A 457 7.34 0.77 36.73
C LEU A 457 5.98 0.80 35.98
N LEU A 458 5.17 1.87 36.03
CA LEU A 458 3.72 1.71 35.78
C LEU A 458 3.11 2.49 34.62
N GLY A 459 3.85 3.24 33.80
CA GLY A 459 3.23 3.90 32.63
C GLY A 459 4.16 4.16 31.46
N GLY A 460 5.24 4.92 31.69
CA GLY A 460 6.21 5.22 30.64
C GLY A 460 6.90 3.97 30.11
N ASP A 461 7.29 3.06 31.01
CA ASP A 461 8.03 1.83 30.66
C ASP A 461 7.16 0.82 29.91
N MET A 462 5.87 0.74 30.24
CA MET A 462 4.93 -0.11 29.50
C MET A 462 4.74 0.39 28.06
N ARG A 463 4.57 1.70 27.86
CA ARG A 463 4.45 2.27 26.51
C ARG A 463 5.74 2.06 25.71
N ALA A 464 6.90 2.33 26.31
CA ALA A 464 8.18 2.09 25.65
C ALA A 464 8.36 0.62 25.23
N HIS A 465 7.95 -0.31 26.09
CA HIS A 465 7.97 -1.75 25.80
C HIS A 465 7.02 -2.12 24.65
N GLU A 466 5.79 -1.59 24.66
CA GLU A 466 4.81 -1.81 23.59
C GLU A 466 5.36 -1.32 22.23
N LEU A 467 5.89 -0.09 22.18
CA LEU A 467 6.46 0.47 20.96
C LEU A 467 7.63 -0.38 20.44
N LEU A 468 8.55 -0.78 21.32
CA LEU A 468 9.68 -1.64 20.94
C LEU A 468 9.22 -3.02 20.46
N SER A 469 8.19 -3.58 21.09
CA SER A 469 7.62 -4.87 20.71
C SER A 469 6.95 -4.81 19.33
N LEU A 470 6.15 -3.77 19.06
CA LEU A 470 5.59 -3.51 17.73
C LEU A 470 6.67 -3.36 16.65
N LEU A 471 7.79 -2.69 16.95
CA LEU A 471 8.93 -2.59 16.03
C LEU A 471 9.55 -3.96 15.74
N ARG A 472 9.70 -4.82 16.74
CA ARG A 472 10.22 -6.19 16.57
C ARG A 472 9.29 -7.05 15.73
N VAL A 473 7.97 -6.94 15.93
CA VAL A 473 6.98 -7.56 15.06
C VAL A 473 7.07 -6.98 13.64
N GLY A 474 7.31 -5.68 13.51
CA GLY A 474 7.59 -5.02 12.23
C GLY A 474 8.83 -5.59 11.53
N ALA A 475 9.91 -5.86 12.26
CA ALA A 475 11.09 -6.51 11.70
C ALA A 475 10.76 -7.92 11.18
N GLU A 476 9.96 -8.69 11.91
CA GLU A 476 9.49 -10.01 11.44
C GLU A 476 8.60 -9.90 10.20
N TRP A 477 7.68 -8.93 10.18
CA TRP A 477 6.87 -8.64 9.00
C TRP A 477 7.74 -8.36 7.77
N THR A 478 8.80 -7.55 7.90
CA THR A 478 9.74 -7.32 6.78
C THR A 478 10.45 -8.60 6.33
N ARG A 479 10.77 -9.53 7.24
CA ARG A 479 11.35 -10.84 6.87
C ARG A 479 10.37 -11.71 6.09
N LEU A 480 9.13 -11.80 6.54
CA LEU A 480 8.07 -12.54 5.84
C LEU A 480 7.90 -12.01 4.41
N ARG A 481 7.91 -10.69 4.25
CA ARG A 481 7.87 -10.03 2.92
C ARG A 481 9.03 -10.45 2.02
N MET A 482 10.25 -10.46 2.54
CA MET A 482 11.43 -10.90 1.77
C MET A 482 11.29 -12.35 1.35
N ARG A 483 10.81 -13.24 2.24
CA ARG A 483 10.60 -14.67 1.95
C ARG A 483 9.55 -14.93 0.87
N VAL A 484 8.52 -14.11 0.77
CA VAL A 484 7.54 -14.21 -0.34
C VAL A 484 8.02 -13.53 -1.63
N GLY A 485 9.28 -13.07 -1.66
CA GLY A 485 9.88 -12.42 -2.82
C GLY A 485 9.43 -10.97 -3.06
N GLN A 486 8.82 -10.34 -2.05
CA GLN A 486 8.52 -8.90 -2.06
C GLN A 486 9.72 -8.10 -1.52
N GLU A 487 9.98 -6.93 -2.14
CA GLU A 487 10.93 -5.88 -1.69
C GLU A 487 12.10 -6.33 -0.80
N ILE A 488 13.19 -6.74 -1.45
CA ILE A 488 14.04 -7.78 -0.90
C ILE A 488 15.01 -7.32 0.21
N ASN A 489 15.06 -6.04 0.60
CA ASN A 489 16.11 -5.63 1.56
C ASN A 489 15.94 -4.31 2.33
N LYS A 490 15.40 -3.24 1.73
CA LYS A 490 15.49 -1.90 2.34
C LYS A 490 14.75 -1.77 3.66
N ASP A 491 13.51 -2.24 3.69
CA ASP A 491 12.64 -2.09 4.86
C ASP A 491 13.21 -2.85 6.05
N HIS A 492 13.67 -4.08 5.81
CA HIS A 492 14.23 -4.92 6.85
C HIS A 492 15.48 -4.30 7.46
N LEU A 493 16.41 -3.82 6.63
CA LEU A 493 17.60 -3.13 7.10
C LEU A 493 17.22 -1.89 7.91
N PHE A 494 16.32 -1.05 7.39
CA PHE A 494 15.98 0.23 8.02
C PHE A 494 15.24 0.06 9.36
N VAL A 495 14.31 -0.91 9.46
CA VAL A 495 13.62 -1.25 10.71
C VAL A 495 14.60 -1.86 11.72
N THR A 496 15.52 -2.71 11.28
CA THR A 496 16.53 -3.33 12.16
C THR A 496 17.49 -2.28 12.74
N LEU A 497 17.95 -1.35 11.90
CA LEU A 497 18.77 -0.21 12.35
C LEU A 497 18.00 0.69 13.32
N ALA A 498 16.69 0.92 13.10
CA ALA A 498 15.86 1.70 14.01
C ALA A 498 15.77 1.04 15.40
N ILE A 499 15.57 -0.28 15.46
CA ILE A 499 15.58 -1.04 16.71
C ILE A 499 16.95 -0.94 17.39
N SER A 500 18.05 -1.13 16.64
CA SER A 500 19.41 -1.04 17.19
C SER A 500 19.72 0.34 17.76
N ASN A 501 19.33 1.42 17.06
CA ASN A 501 19.45 2.79 17.53
C ASN A 501 18.70 2.98 18.86
N ILE A 502 17.44 2.56 18.93
CA ILE A 502 16.62 2.64 20.14
C ILE A 502 17.25 1.86 21.30
N GLU A 503 17.65 0.61 21.07
CA GLU A 503 18.23 -0.23 22.11
C GLU A 503 19.56 0.32 22.63
N ALA A 504 20.41 0.87 21.75
CA ALA A 504 21.64 1.56 22.14
C ALA A 504 21.34 2.82 22.98
N LEU A 505 20.34 3.62 22.58
CA LEU A 505 19.91 4.79 23.35
C LEU A 505 19.38 4.42 24.74
N MET A 506 18.64 3.32 24.86
CA MET A 506 18.12 2.79 26.13
C MET A 506 19.23 2.28 27.05
N LYS A 507 20.31 1.71 26.49
CA LYS A 507 21.48 1.20 27.22
C LYS A 507 22.58 2.24 27.46
N GLU A 508 22.43 3.44 26.87
CA GLU A 508 23.46 4.49 26.87
C GLU A 508 24.78 4.06 26.17
N GLU A 509 24.65 3.24 25.12
CA GLU A 509 25.75 2.78 24.27
C GLU A 509 25.96 3.69 23.06
N ALA A 510 27.11 3.57 22.40
CA ALA A 510 27.40 4.31 21.17
C ALA A 510 26.49 3.83 20.02
N VAL A 511 25.51 4.67 19.65
CA VAL A 511 24.48 4.36 18.64
C VAL A 511 25.09 3.87 17.32
N MET A 512 26.08 4.57 16.78
CA MET A 512 26.71 4.22 15.50
C MET A 512 27.45 2.88 15.54
N GLU A 513 28.09 2.54 16.66
CA GLU A 513 28.81 1.27 16.81
C GLU A 513 27.83 0.09 16.91
N ALA A 514 26.74 0.27 17.66
CA ALA A 514 25.66 -0.72 17.74
C ALA A 514 25.02 -0.96 16.36
N MET A 515 24.78 0.12 15.61
CA MET A 515 24.23 0.07 14.25
C MET A 515 25.19 -0.56 13.24
N ASP A 516 26.52 -0.38 13.36
CA ASP A 516 27.49 -1.07 12.51
C ASP A 516 27.38 -2.60 12.66
N VAL A 517 27.27 -3.08 13.90
CA VAL A 517 27.10 -4.51 14.20
C VAL A 517 25.76 -5.01 13.69
N SER A 518 24.66 -4.34 14.06
CA SER A 518 23.31 -4.77 13.71
C SER A 518 23.05 -4.67 12.21
N GLY A 519 23.53 -3.62 11.55
CA GLY A 519 23.44 -3.42 10.12
C GLY A 519 24.16 -4.51 9.34
N LYS A 520 25.38 -4.91 9.78
CA LYS A 520 26.08 -6.05 9.16
C LYS A 520 25.29 -7.35 9.29
N ILE A 521 24.72 -7.63 10.46
CA ILE A 521 23.87 -8.82 10.70
C ILE A 521 22.65 -8.81 9.77
N ALA A 522 21.96 -7.67 9.66
CA ALA A 522 20.80 -7.52 8.78
C ALA A 522 21.17 -7.73 7.29
N CYS A 523 22.31 -7.21 6.84
CA CYS A 523 22.79 -7.44 5.48
C CYS A 523 23.06 -8.93 5.20
N LEU A 524 23.68 -9.64 6.15
CA LEU A 524 23.94 -11.08 6.03
C LEU A 524 22.64 -11.90 6.04
N GLU A 525 21.65 -11.49 6.85
CA GLU A 525 20.34 -12.12 6.90
C GLU A 525 19.60 -11.99 5.56
N VAL A 526 19.63 -10.80 4.96
CA VAL A 526 19.09 -10.56 3.61
C VAL A 526 19.76 -11.46 2.57
N GLU A 527 21.10 -11.52 2.59
CA GLU A 527 21.87 -12.35 1.65
C GLU A 527 21.50 -13.84 1.80
N GLN A 528 21.35 -14.30 3.04
CA GLN A 528 20.97 -15.68 3.34
C GLN A 528 19.57 -16.01 2.81
N ILE A 529 18.57 -15.16 3.08
CA ILE A 529 17.20 -15.35 2.56
C ILE A 529 17.21 -15.41 1.03
N LEU A 530 17.96 -14.52 0.38
CA LEU A 530 18.11 -14.51 -1.08
C LEU A 530 18.70 -15.80 -1.63
N LYS A 531 19.74 -16.33 -0.99
CA LYS A 531 20.34 -17.62 -1.37
C LYS A 531 19.37 -18.78 -1.18
N GLU A 532 18.61 -18.80 -0.09
CA GLU A 532 17.56 -19.79 0.15
C GLU A 532 16.49 -19.75 -0.95
N LEU A 533 16.02 -18.55 -1.32
CA LEU A 533 15.05 -18.37 -2.39
C LEU A 533 15.58 -18.84 -3.76
N LEU A 534 16.84 -18.56 -4.08
CA LEU A 534 17.48 -19.04 -5.31
C LEU A 534 17.65 -20.56 -5.30
N SER A 535 18.02 -21.15 -4.16
CA SER A 535 18.19 -22.60 -4.03
C SER A 535 16.88 -23.37 -4.28
N ALA A 536 15.74 -22.78 -3.93
CA ALA A 536 14.42 -23.36 -4.21
C ALA A 536 14.10 -23.46 -5.72
N TYR A 537 14.80 -22.70 -6.56
CA TYR A 537 14.70 -22.76 -8.03
C TYR A 537 15.73 -23.73 -8.66
N ASN A 538 16.44 -24.52 -7.86
CA ASN A 538 17.53 -25.41 -8.29
C ASN A 538 18.63 -24.69 -9.10
N ASP A 539 18.84 -23.40 -8.83
CA ASP A 539 19.87 -22.63 -9.51
C ASP A 539 21.19 -22.70 -8.74
N GLU A 540 22.09 -23.58 -9.19
CA GLU A 540 23.45 -23.70 -8.64
C GLU A 540 24.40 -22.60 -9.18
N GLN A 541 23.98 -21.83 -10.19
CA GLN A 541 24.77 -20.73 -10.75
C GLN A 541 24.49 -19.43 -10.00
N ILE A 542 24.92 -19.38 -8.73
CA ILE A 542 25.01 -18.09 -8.02
C ILE A 542 25.97 -17.21 -8.83
N PRO A 543 25.52 -16.06 -9.37
CA PRO A 543 26.37 -15.23 -10.22
C PRO A 543 27.65 -14.86 -9.48
N GLU A 544 28.82 -15.08 -10.09
CA GLU A 544 30.08 -14.49 -9.60
C GLU A 544 29.92 -12.97 -9.61
N VAL A 545 29.78 -12.36 -8.43
CA VAL A 545 29.66 -10.91 -8.28
C VAL A 545 31.01 -10.28 -8.65
N ARG A 546 31.10 -9.74 -9.87
CA ARG A 546 32.22 -8.89 -10.29
C ARG A 546 31.83 -7.44 -10.16
N PHE A 547 32.48 -6.73 -9.23
CA PHE A 547 32.32 -5.30 -9.05
C PHE A 547 32.81 -4.55 -10.31
N SER A 548 31.93 -3.82 -10.99
CA SER A 548 32.33 -2.80 -11.95
C SER A 548 32.20 -1.43 -11.30
N SER A 549 33.26 -0.61 -11.35
CA SER A 549 33.32 0.73 -10.75
C SER A 549 32.43 1.78 -11.44
N GLU A 550 31.63 1.40 -12.43
CA GLU A 550 30.84 2.33 -13.24
C GLU A 550 29.33 2.15 -12.95
N GLU A 551 28.78 3.17 -12.27
CA GLU A 551 27.34 3.44 -12.08
C GLU A 551 26.50 2.41 -11.28
N ASP A 552 27.02 1.88 -10.17
CA ASP A 552 26.24 0.97 -9.32
C ASP A 552 25.41 1.70 -8.25
N ASP A 553 24.15 1.97 -8.60
CA ASP A 553 23.04 2.35 -7.72
C ASP A 553 22.89 1.38 -6.54
N LEU A 554 22.81 1.90 -5.31
CA LEU A 554 22.63 1.12 -4.09
C LEU A 554 21.17 0.66 -3.97
N LEU A 555 20.78 -0.42 -4.65
CA LEU A 555 19.48 -1.08 -4.44
C LEU A 555 18.24 -0.16 -4.59
N GLY A 556 18.35 1.05 -5.15
CA GLY A 556 17.31 2.08 -5.12
C GLY A 556 17.20 2.86 -3.79
N PHE A 557 18.21 2.82 -2.92
CA PHE A 557 18.40 3.78 -1.82
C PHE A 557 18.67 5.19 -2.36
N ASP A 558 18.90 5.34 -3.66
CA ASP A 558 18.99 6.61 -4.36
C ASP A 558 17.88 7.61 -3.99
N GLU A 559 16.66 7.14 -3.74
CA GLU A 559 15.56 7.97 -3.24
C GLU A 559 15.79 8.42 -1.77
N MET A 560 16.43 7.60 -0.94
CA MET A 560 16.80 7.92 0.46
C MET A 560 18.02 8.84 0.53
N TRP A 561 18.90 8.79 -0.46
CA TRP A 561 20.03 9.72 -0.63
C TRP A 561 19.62 11.05 -1.25
N LEU A 562 18.60 11.01 -2.12
CA LEU A 562 17.86 12.18 -2.57
C LEU A 562 17.19 12.90 -1.40
N ILE A 563 16.94 12.23 -0.28
CA ILE A 563 16.39 12.86 0.92
C ILE A 563 17.39 13.77 1.65
N GLN A 564 18.69 13.53 1.52
CA GLN A 564 19.69 14.46 2.08
C GLN A 564 20.07 15.58 1.10
N ASN A 565 19.96 15.33 -0.21
CA ASN A 565 20.39 16.25 -1.27
C ASN A 565 19.25 16.98 -1.99
N GLY A 566 18.01 16.60 -1.74
CA GLY A 566 16.83 17.26 -2.27
C GLY A 566 16.54 18.55 -1.50
N ASP A 567 16.04 19.57 -2.20
CA ASP A 567 15.38 20.71 -1.57
C ASP A 567 14.11 20.18 -0.89
N PHE A 568 14.24 19.65 0.32
CA PHE A 568 13.13 19.62 1.26
C PHE A 568 12.79 21.07 1.52
N ASP A 569 11.51 21.35 1.68
CA ASP A 569 11.07 22.65 2.16
C ASP A 569 11.52 22.78 3.63
N THR A 570 12.82 22.94 3.84
CA THR A 570 13.48 23.27 5.09
C THR A 570 13.25 24.73 5.44
N ASN A 571 12.45 25.48 4.67
CA ASN A 571 11.92 26.77 5.10
C ASN A 571 11.10 26.65 6.40
N LEU A 572 10.70 25.45 6.82
CA LEU A 572 10.14 25.18 8.15
C LEU A 572 11.20 24.89 9.24
N VAL A 573 12.45 24.62 8.87
CA VAL A 573 13.60 24.40 9.76
C VAL A 573 14.26 25.74 10.15
N ASP A 574 14.09 26.77 9.32
CA ASP A 574 14.57 28.15 9.53
C ASP A 574 13.51 29.10 10.17
N LEU A 575 12.36 28.56 10.64
CA LEU A 575 11.30 29.30 11.34
C LEU A 575 11.21 29.00 12.84
#